data_AF-A0AAD7BNM5-F1
#
_entry.id   AF-A0AAD7BNM5-F1
#
_cell.length_a   1.000
_cell.length_b   1.000
_cell.length_c   1.000
_cell.angle_alpha   90.00
_cell.angle_beta   90.00
_cell.angle_gamma   90.00
#
_symmetry.space_group_name_H-M   'P 1'
#
loop_
_entity.id
_entity.type
_entity.pdbx_description
1 polymer ?
#
loop_
_entity_poly.entity_id
_entity_poly.type
_entity_poly.pdbx_seq_one_letter_code
_entity_poly.pdbx_strand_id
1 'polypeptide(L)'
;MALVGAADNTDCTGTGMRWYIDLVGETPCETYENLRQICDSQFTVDKLDVNTPPDYCDDQVSSCCCNTIAFSLSMLHMSQVCQQNISTTTGYDAGVGAYQLYLNGSATSTRSCPNPLTRSLPTDIQSAVCNEKLKINDDIYKISWDDGSCAYTRDLIIKDNIAANNNSFTKCSTINVTSSTSASG
;
A
#
# COMPACT_ATOMS: atom_id res chain seq x y z
N MET A 1 -10.50 21.90 16.71
CA MET A 1 -11.29 21.06 15.79
C MET A 1 -10.73 19.66 15.92
N ALA A 2 -11.41 18.78 16.64
CA ALA A 2 -11.01 17.38 16.77
C ALA A 2 -11.46 16.66 15.49
N LEU A 3 -10.52 16.09 14.76
CA LEU A 3 -10.81 15.18 13.65
C LEU A 3 -11.54 13.98 14.25
N VAL A 4 -12.81 13.80 13.87
CA VAL A 4 -13.54 12.56 14.12
C VAL A 4 -12.82 11.50 13.28
N GLY A 5 -11.96 10.71 13.91
CA GLY A 5 -11.34 9.56 13.25
C GLY A 5 -12.44 8.60 12.82
N ALA A 6 -12.56 8.39 11.51
CA ALA A 6 -13.37 7.32 10.97
C ALA A 6 -12.68 6.00 11.32
N ALA A 7 -12.97 5.47 12.51
CA ALA A 7 -12.86 4.03 12.71
C ALA A 7 -13.99 3.41 11.87
N ASP A 8 -13.70 2.74 10.76
CA ASP A 8 -14.59 1.65 10.29
C ASP A 8 -14.06 0.74 9.14
N ASN A 9 -13.00 1.06 8.39
CA ASN A 9 -12.48 0.12 7.36
C ASN A 9 -10.94 0.07 7.26
N THR A 10 -10.22 0.93 7.98
CA THR A 10 -8.76 0.88 8.04
C THR A 10 -8.23 0.00 9.16
N ASP A 11 -9.08 -0.36 10.13
CA ASP A 11 -8.72 -1.25 11.24
C ASP A 11 -8.63 -2.72 10.83
N CYS A 12 -7.68 -3.43 11.43
CA CYS A 12 -7.58 -4.87 11.25
C CYS A 12 -8.42 -5.63 12.29
N THR A 13 -9.31 -6.52 11.82
CA THR A 13 -10.14 -7.37 12.69
C THR A 13 -9.43 -8.60 13.23
N GLY A 14 -8.20 -8.89 12.77
CA GLY A 14 -7.41 -10.05 13.18
C GLY A 14 -5.90 -9.81 13.29
N THR A 15 -5.16 -10.85 13.65
CA THR A 15 -3.70 -10.78 13.86
C THR A 15 -2.87 -11.08 12.62
N GLY A 16 -3.51 -11.47 11.51
CA GLY A 16 -2.81 -11.81 10.27
C GLY A 16 -1.88 -10.69 9.78
N MET A 17 -2.21 -9.43 10.06
CA MET A 17 -1.47 -8.24 9.64
C MET A 17 -0.60 -7.61 10.73
N ARG A 18 -0.48 -8.27 11.90
CA ARG A 18 0.35 -7.76 13.00
C ARG A 18 1.80 -7.55 12.56
N TRP A 19 2.34 -8.44 11.73
CA TRP A 19 3.71 -8.31 11.22
C TRP A 19 3.92 -7.03 10.41
N TYR A 20 2.91 -6.59 9.65
CA TYR A 20 2.97 -5.36 8.86
C TYR A 20 2.90 -4.16 9.78
N ILE A 21 1.99 -4.19 10.76
CA ILE A 21 1.87 -3.14 11.79
C ILE A 21 3.17 -3.01 12.58
N ASP A 22 3.79 -4.13 12.98
CA ASP A 22 5.06 -4.12 13.73
C ASP A 22 6.21 -3.55 12.89
N LEU A 23 6.18 -3.74 11.57
CA LEU A 23 7.22 -3.30 10.65
C LEU A 23 7.04 -1.83 10.21
N VAL A 24 5.81 -1.43 9.88
CA VAL A 24 5.47 -0.13 9.28
C VAL A 24 5.01 0.87 10.36
N GLY A 25 4.24 0.40 11.35
CA GLY A 25 3.66 1.20 12.43
C GLY A 25 2.21 1.61 12.22
N GLU A 26 1.61 1.21 11.10
CA GLU A 26 0.22 1.48 10.71
C GLU A 26 -0.36 0.23 10.04
N THR A 27 -1.68 0.18 9.87
CA THR A 27 -2.30 -0.91 9.12
C THR A 27 -2.01 -0.75 7.62
N PRO A 28 -2.02 -1.84 6.87
CA PRO A 28 -1.89 -1.74 5.43
C PRO A 28 -3.04 -0.99 4.74
N CYS A 29 -4.24 -1.00 5.33
CA CYS A 29 -5.34 -0.19 4.86
C CYS A 29 -5.01 1.31 5.02
N GLU A 30 -4.44 1.71 6.16
CA GLU A 30 -3.98 3.09 6.38
C GLU A 30 -2.90 3.47 5.37
N THR A 31 -1.90 2.61 5.11
CA THR A 31 -0.88 2.89 4.10
C THR A 31 -1.50 3.10 2.71
N TYR A 32 -2.45 2.24 2.33
CA TYR A 32 -3.14 2.34 1.04
C TYR A 32 -4.01 3.59 0.94
N GLU A 33 -4.77 3.89 1.99
CA GLU A 33 -5.61 5.09 2.08
C GLU A 33 -4.76 6.35 1.94
N ASN A 34 -3.68 6.46 2.73
CA ASN A 34 -2.77 7.60 2.71
C ASN A 34 -2.12 7.80 1.33
N LEU A 35 -1.75 6.72 0.64
CA LEU A 35 -1.21 6.80 -0.72
C LEU A 35 -2.22 7.40 -1.70
N ARG A 36 -3.49 6.99 -1.60
CA ARG A 36 -4.59 7.47 -2.46
C ARG A 36 -4.97 8.91 -2.11
N GLN A 37 -4.90 9.26 -0.83
CA GLN A 37 -5.19 10.61 -0.33
C GLN A 37 -4.25 11.70 -0.86
N ILE A 38 -3.06 11.34 -1.33
CA ILE A 38 -2.17 12.27 -2.04
C ILE A 38 -2.86 12.85 -3.30
N CYS A 39 -3.68 12.05 -3.99
CA CYS A 39 -4.38 12.44 -5.22
C CYS A 39 -5.85 12.79 -4.98
N ASP A 40 -6.47 12.24 -3.93
CA ASP A 40 -7.83 12.53 -3.53
C ASP A 40 -7.93 12.61 -2.00
N SER A 41 -7.84 13.82 -1.44
CA SER A 41 -7.85 14.04 0.02
C SER A 41 -9.13 13.58 0.74
N GLN A 42 -10.17 13.15 0.02
CA GLN A 42 -11.40 12.60 0.58
C GLN A 42 -11.50 11.08 0.39
N PHE A 43 -10.50 10.45 -0.23
CA PHE A 43 -10.46 9.01 -0.40
C PHE A 43 -10.44 8.31 0.95
N THR A 44 -11.38 7.38 1.11
CA THR A 44 -11.42 6.45 2.24
C THR A 44 -11.44 5.04 1.69
N VAL A 45 -10.67 4.15 2.30
CA VAL A 45 -10.72 2.73 1.93
C VAL A 45 -12.05 2.17 2.38
N ASP A 46 -12.90 1.80 1.42
CA ASP A 46 -14.13 1.08 1.71
C ASP A 46 -13.84 -0.39 2.08
N LYS A 47 -14.89 -1.11 2.47
CA LYS A 47 -14.80 -2.55 2.64
C LYS A 47 -14.46 -3.21 1.30
N LEU A 48 -13.27 -3.76 1.19
CA LEU A 48 -12.73 -4.32 -0.03
C LEU A 48 -13.44 -5.62 -0.44
N ASP A 49 -13.64 -5.84 -1.74
CA ASP A 49 -14.34 -7.01 -2.29
C ASP A 49 -13.48 -8.27 -2.20
N VAL A 50 -13.96 -9.35 -1.59
CA VAL A 50 -13.22 -10.62 -1.47
C VAL A 50 -12.79 -11.25 -2.81
N ASN A 51 -13.38 -10.80 -3.91
CA ASN A 51 -12.97 -11.15 -5.26
C ASN A 51 -11.78 -10.30 -5.71
N THR A 52 -10.95 -10.86 -6.58
CA THR A 52 -9.80 -10.14 -7.15
C THR A 52 -10.19 -9.45 -8.46
N PRO A 53 -9.96 -8.13 -8.63
CA PRO A 53 -9.30 -7.23 -7.67
C PRO A 53 -10.20 -6.66 -6.57
N PRO A 54 -9.64 -6.41 -5.37
CA PRO A 54 -10.40 -5.96 -4.21
C PRO A 54 -10.81 -4.48 -4.27
N ASP A 55 -10.15 -3.72 -5.13
CA ASP A 55 -10.39 -2.31 -5.43
C ASP A 55 -10.12 -2.06 -6.93
N TYR A 56 -10.43 -0.87 -7.42
CA TYR A 56 -10.12 -0.41 -8.77
C TYR A 56 -9.49 0.98 -8.74
N CYS A 57 -8.57 1.28 -9.66
CA CYS A 57 -8.02 2.62 -9.80
C CYS A 57 -8.96 3.50 -10.64
N ASP A 58 -9.91 4.17 -9.98
CA ASP A 58 -10.94 4.99 -10.61
C ASP A 58 -10.91 6.48 -10.19
N ASP A 59 -9.79 6.92 -9.62
CA ASP A 59 -9.59 8.31 -9.17
C ASP A 59 -9.58 9.29 -10.34
N GLN A 60 -9.96 10.53 -10.06
CA GLN A 60 -9.78 11.63 -11.01
C GLN A 60 -8.30 11.86 -11.35
N VAL A 61 -7.42 11.79 -10.34
CA VAL A 61 -5.97 11.92 -10.52
C VAL A 61 -5.36 10.54 -10.31
N SER A 62 -5.28 9.78 -11.40
CA SER A 62 -4.96 8.35 -11.32
C SER A 62 -3.47 8.05 -11.10
N SER A 63 -2.59 9.04 -10.99
CA SER A 63 -1.15 8.84 -10.76
C SER A 63 -0.84 8.13 -9.43
N CYS A 64 -1.66 8.32 -8.39
CA CYS A 64 -1.49 7.64 -7.10
C CYS A 64 -1.86 6.16 -7.13
N CYS A 65 -2.69 5.72 -8.08
CA CYS A 65 -3.19 4.35 -8.16
C CYS A 65 -2.78 3.58 -9.40
N CYS A 66 -2.44 4.24 -10.52
CA CYS A 66 -2.01 3.61 -11.76
C CYS A 66 -0.56 3.09 -11.67
N ASN A 67 -0.28 2.26 -10.68
CA ASN A 67 1.04 1.69 -10.45
C ASN A 67 0.95 0.36 -9.70
N THR A 68 1.97 -0.49 -9.84
CA THR A 68 1.98 -1.80 -9.17
C THR A 68 2.13 -1.70 -7.66
N ILE A 69 2.54 -0.55 -7.11
CA ILE A 69 2.72 -0.35 -5.66
C ILE A 69 1.37 -0.17 -4.99
N ALA A 70 0.51 0.69 -5.54
CA ALA A 70 -0.86 0.89 -5.09
C ALA A 70 -1.68 -0.39 -5.27
N PHE A 71 -1.54 -1.06 -6.42
CA PHE A 71 -2.12 -2.38 -6.61
C PHE A 71 -1.62 -3.37 -5.57
N SER A 72 -0.31 -3.44 -5.31
CA SER A 72 0.23 -4.32 -4.28
C SER A 72 -0.33 -3.94 -2.91
N LEU A 73 -0.43 -2.66 -2.54
CA LEU A 73 -1.00 -2.28 -1.24
C LEU A 73 -2.50 -2.61 -1.12
N SER A 74 -3.27 -2.50 -2.20
CA SER A 74 -4.68 -2.95 -2.22
C SER A 74 -4.80 -4.47 -2.22
N MET A 75 -3.88 -5.16 -2.90
CA MET A 75 -3.90 -6.60 -3.16
C MET A 75 -3.10 -7.49 -2.25
N LEU A 76 -2.10 -6.99 -1.51
CA LEU A 76 -1.06 -7.76 -0.82
C LEU A 76 -1.62 -8.70 0.27
N HIS A 77 -2.92 -8.98 0.23
CA HIS A 77 -3.67 -9.72 1.22
C HIS A 77 -3.48 -9.02 2.54
N MET A 78 -3.34 -7.70 2.48
CA MET A 78 -3.04 -6.87 3.60
C MET A 78 -4.31 -6.16 3.98
N SER A 79 -4.86 -5.31 3.11
CA SER A 79 -6.06 -4.54 3.43
C SER A 79 -7.31 -5.42 3.61
N GLN A 80 -7.46 -6.48 2.81
CA GLN A 80 -8.56 -7.42 3.00
C GLN A 80 -8.41 -8.34 4.21
N VAL A 81 -7.20 -8.84 4.44
CA VAL A 81 -6.93 -9.72 5.59
C VAL A 81 -6.93 -8.90 6.88
N CYS A 82 -6.58 -7.63 6.79
CA CYS A 82 -6.79 -6.63 7.83
C CYS A 82 -8.29 -6.51 8.10
N GLN A 83 -9.10 -6.05 7.14
CA GLN A 83 -10.53 -5.81 7.35
C GLN A 83 -11.33 -7.06 7.72
N GLN A 84 -11.11 -8.18 7.03
CA GLN A 84 -12.01 -9.33 7.04
C GLN A 84 -11.38 -10.60 7.64
N ASN A 85 -10.10 -10.56 8.04
CA ASN A 85 -9.37 -11.69 8.63
C ASN A 85 -9.43 -12.99 7.79
N ILE A 86 -9.50 -12.84 6.47
CA ILE A 86 -9.59 -13.95 5.52
C ILE A 86 -8.18 -14.48 5.30
N SER A 87 -7.89 -15.71 5.72
CA SER A 87 -6.58 -16.37 5.52
C SER A 87 -5.39 -15.69 6.23
N THR A 88 -5.19 -16.03 7.50
CA THR A 88 -4.10 -15.51 8.34
C THR A 88 -2.74 -16.18 8.11
N THR A 89 -2.70 -17.32 7.43
CA THR A 89 -1.51 -18.20 7.37
C THR A 89 -1.00 -18.49 5.98
N THR A 90 -1.86 -18.53 4.96
CA THR A 90 -1.47 -18.90 3.59
C THR A 90 -1.58 -17.74 2.60
N GLY A 91 -1.98 -16.55 3.07
CA GLY A 91 -2.34 -15.45 2.19
C GLY A 91 -3.58 -15.78 1.35
N TYR A 92 -3.99 -14.82 0.54
CA TYR A 92 -4.86 -15.06 -0.60
C TYR A 92 -3.97 -14.86 -1.84
N ASP A 93 -4.36 -15.20 -3.06
CA ASP A 93 -3.56 -14.91 -4.26
C ASP A 93 -4.50 -14.38 -5.34
N ALA A 94 -4.04 -13.41 -6.13
CA ALA A 94 -4.77 -12.92 -7.29
C ALA A 94 -4.28 -13.64 -8.55
N GLY A 95 -5.23 -14.15 -9.33
CA GLY A 95 -4.93 -14.83 -10.59
C GLY A 95 -4.36 -13.89 -11.66
N VAL A 96 -3.88 -14.50 -12.75
CA VAL A 96 -3.45 -13.81 -13.97
C VAL A 96 -4.50 -12.80 -14.42
N GLY A 97 -4.07 -11.59 -14.78
CA GLY A 97 -4.97 -10.53 -15.25
C GLY A 97 -5.54 -9.61 -14.16
N ALA A 98 -5.34 -9.91 -12.87
CA ALA A 98 -5.94 -9.13 -11.79
C ALA A 98 -5.46 -7.68 -11.75
N TYR A 99 -4.19 -7.43 -12.05
CA TYR A 99 -3.66 -6.07 -12.18
C TYR A 99 -4.32 -5.32 -13.34
N GLN A 100 -4.50 -5.99 -14.49
CA GLN A 100 -5.17 -5.38 -15.64
C GLN A 100 -6.63 -5.05 -15.31
N LEU A 101 -7.33 -5.90 -14.55
CA LEU A 101 -8.68 -5.59 -14.05
C LEU A 101 -8.67 -4.36 -13.14
N TYR A 102 -7.72 -4.28 -12.20
CA TYR A 102 -7.56 -3.12 -11.31
C TYR A 102 -7.34 -1.81 -12.10
N LEU A 103 -6.52 -1.87 -13.16
CA LEU A 103 -6.21 -0.72 -14.01
C LEU A 103 -7.34 -0.31 -14.96
N ASN A 104 -8.20 -1.26 -15.35
CA ASN A 104 -9.31 -1.00 -16.28
C ASN A 104 -10.48 -0.26 -15.63
N GLY A 105 -10.45 -0.07 -14.30
CA GLY A 105 -11.52 0.55 -13.55
C GLY A 105 -12.72 -0.38 -13.31
N SER A 106 -13.59 0.01 -12.39
CA SER A 106 -14.87 -0.67 -12.18
C SER A 106 -15.78 -0.53 -13.42
N ALA A 107 -16.73 -1.46 -13.61
CA ALA A 107 -17.76 -1.35 -14.64
C ALA A 107 -18.59 -0.04 -14.55
N THR A 108 -18.58 0.62 -13.39
CA THR A 108 -19.24 1.90 -13.14
C THR A 108 -18.37 3.12 -13.42
N SER A 109 -17.08 2.94 -13.72
CA SER A 109 -16.12 4.01 -14.02
C SER A 109 -15.66 3.93 -15.47
N THR A 110 -15.61 5.08 -16.15
CA THR A 110 -14.97 5.20 -17.47
C THR A 110 -13.48 5.52 -17.36
N ARG A 111 -12.94 5.57 -16.14
CA ARG A 111 -11.53 5.90 -15.90
C ARG A 111 -10.72 4.62 -15.93
N SER A 112 -9.67 4.65 -16.73
CA SER A 112 -8.68 3.59 -16.86
C SER A 112 -7.29 4.19 -16.71
N CYS A 113 -6.30 3.34 -16.48
CA CYS A 113 -4.90 3.72 -16.45
C CYS A 113 -4.26 3.62 -17.83
N PRO A 114 -4.08 4.74 -18.56
CA PRO A 114 -3.47 4.68 -19.89
C PRO A 114 -1.97 4.35 -19.84
N ASN A 115 -1.28 4.75 -18.76
CA ASN A 115 0.17 4.59 -18.61
C ASN A 115 0.50 4.06 -17.19
N PRO A 116 0.21 2.79 -16.90
CA PRO A 116 0.52 2.21 -15.60
C PRO A 116 2.03 2.09 -15.39
N LEU A 117 2.52 2.48 -14.21
CA LEU A 117 3.91 2.28 -13.83
C LEU A 117 4.11 0.95 -13.12
N THR A 118 5.24 0.30 -13.37
CA THR A 118 5.66 -0.89 -12.63
C THR A 118 6.84 -0.55 -11.75
N ARG A 119 6.88 -1.16 -10.56
CA ARG A 119 8.01 -1.10 -9.61
C ARG A 119 8.44 0.31 -9.17
N SER A 120 7.60 1.30 -9.42
CA SER A 120 7.91 2.72 -9.20
C SER A 120 6.64 3.55 -9.07
N LEU A 121 6.76 4.67 -8.37
CA LEU A 121 5.76 5.74 -8.34
C LEU A 121 6.20 6.86 -9.29
N PRO A 122 5.27 7.66 -9.82
CA PRO A 122 5.61 8.92 -10.47
C PRO A 122 6.45 9.81 -9.53
N THR A 123 7.35 10.63 -10.07
CA THR A 123 8.31 11.40 -9.24
C THR A 123 7.65 12.36 -8.26
N ASP A 124 6.55 13.01 -8.67
CA ASP A 124 5.72 13.88 -7.84
C ASP A 124 5.04 13.08 -6.72
N ILE A 125 4.48 11.91 -7.03
CA ILE A 125 3.86 11.04 -6.03
C ILE A 125 4.89 10.47 -5.05
N GLN A 126 6.06 10.03 -5.54
CA GLN A 126 7.16 9.59 -4.68
C GLN A 126 7.60 10.70 -3.72
N SER A 127 7.67 11.94 -4.21
CA SER A 127 8.01 13.10 -3.38
C SER A 127 6.95 13.35 -2.32
N ALA A 128 5.67 13.25 -2.67
CA ALA A 128 4.56 13.36 -1.72
C ALA A 128 4.59 12.26 -0.66
N VAL A 129 4.79 10.99 -1.04
CA VAL A 129 5.00 9.85 -0.12
C VAL A 129 6.09 10.17 0.89
N CYS A 130 7.22 10.72 0.44
CA CYS A 130 8.32 11.08 1.33
C CYS A 130 8.01 12.28 2.23
N ASN A 131 7.30 13.29 1.74
CA ASN A 131 6.92 14.47 2.51
C ASN A 131 5.88 14.16 3.59
N GLU A 132 4.92 13.28 3.28
CA GLU A 132 3.93 12.75 4.21
C GLU A 132 4.50 11.67 5.15
N LYS A 133 5.77 11.29 4.95
CA LYS A 133 6.47 10.25 5.72
C LYS A 133 5.77 8.89 5.65
N LEU A 134 5.08 8.63 4.55
CA LEU A 134 4.40 7.37 4.29
C LEU A 134 5.46 6.27 4.10
N LYS A 135 5.37 5.22 4.92
CA LYS A 135 6.34 4.13 4.93
C LYS A 135 5.89 3.01 4.02
N ILE A 136 6.48 2.95 2.83
CA ILE A 136 6.29 1.84 1.90
C ILE A 136 7.59 1.04 1.87
N ASN A 137 7.52 -0.24 2.23
CA ASN A 137 8.69 -1.13 2.25
C ASN A 137 9.27 -1.30 0.84
N ASP A 138 10.60 -1.34 0.73
CA ASP A 138 11.35 -1.42 -0.53
C ASP A 138 10.97 -2.64 -1.38
N ASP A 139 10.51 -3.73 -0.78
CA ASP A 139 10.07 -4.92 -1.50
C ASP A 139 8.73 -4.70 -2.20
N ILE A 140 7.86 -3.83 -1.70
CA ILE A 140 6.63 -3.44 -2.40
C ILE A 140 6.95 -2.75 -3.74
N TYR A 141 8.09 -2.04 -3.81
CA TYR A 141 8.60 -1.49 -5.07
C TYR A 141 9.21 -2.56 -5.99
N LYS A 142 9.59 -3.73 -5.47
CA LYS A 142 10.16 -4.82 -6.28
C LYS A 142 9.10 -5.80 -6.73
N ILE A 143 7.98 -5.88 -6.02
CA ILE A 143 6.88 -6.79 -6.29
C ILE A 143 6.14 -6.32 -7.54
N SER A 144 6.19 -7.16 -8.56
CA SER A 144 5.34 -7.07 -9.74
C SER A 144 5.38 -8.42 -10.45
N TRP A 145 4.23 -8.87 -10.94
CA TRP A 145 4.12 -10.08 -11.74
C TRP A 145 3.80 -9.68 -13.18
N ASP A 146 4.56 -10.20 -14.14
CA ASP A 146 4.46 -9.79 -15.55
C ASP A 146 3.09 -10.14 -16.17
N ASP A 147 2.43 -11.16 -15.63
CA ASP A 147 1.08 -11.61 -16.01
C ASP A 147 -0.04 -10.89 -15.24
N GLY A 148 0.31 -9.91 -14.39
CA GLY A 148 -0.63 -9.16 -13.56
C GLY A 148 -1.25 -9.96 -12.41
N SER A 149 -0.71 -11.15 -12.09
CA SER A 149 -1.05 -11.86 -10.86
C SER A 149 -0.54 -11.13 -9.62
N CYS A 150 -0.94 -11.60 -8.43
CA CYS A 150 -0.39 -11.13 -7.16
C CYS A 150 -0.33 -12.26 -6.15
N ALA A 151 0.88 -12.63 -5.72
CA ALA A 151 1.10 -13.65 -4.71
C ALA A 151 1.32 -13.05 -3.32
N TYR A 152 0.96 -13.78 -2.27
CA TYR A 152 1.27 -13.40 -0.90
C TYR A 152 2.78 -13.41 -0.63
N THR A 153 3.34 -12.31 -0.13
CA THR A 153 4.80 -12.11 -0.01
C THR A 153 5.32 -11.81 1.41
N ARG A 154 4.52 -12.02 2.46
CA ARG A 154 4.92 -11.74 3.86
C ARG A 154 6.31 -12.24 4.22
N ASP A 155 6.57 -13.54 4.02
CA ASP A 155 7.82 -14.15 4.46
C ASP A 155 9.02 -13.64 3.67
N LEU A 156 8.80 -13.25 2.40
CA LEU A 156 9.81 -12.60 1.58
C LEU A 156 10.16 -11.21 2.16
N ILE A 157 9.14 -10.39 2.45
CA ILE A 157 9.33 -9.04 3.00
C ILE A 157 10.01 -9.10 4.38
N ILE A 158 9.60 -10.02 5.25
CA ILE A 158 10.22 -10.21 6.57
C ILE A 158 11.68 -10.62 6.43
N LYS A 159 11.97 -11.61 5.56
CA LYS A 159 13.33 -12.10 5.32
C LYS A 159 14.24 -10.99 4.79
N ASP A 160 13.77 -10.24 3.81
CA ASP A 160 14.56 -9.18 3.16
C ASP A 160 14.73 -7.97 4.10
N ASN A 161 13.72 -7.63 4.91
CA ASN A 161 13.87 -6.64 5.96
C ASN A 161 14.94 -7.02 6.99
N ILE A 162 14.96 -8.28 7.45
CA ILE A 162 16.00 -8.77 8.37
C ILE A 162 17.37 -8.74 7.69
N ALA A 163 17.47 -9.17 6.43
CA ALA A 163 18.71 -9.12 5.65
C ALA A 163 19.22 -7.68 5.46
N ALA A 164 18.32 -6.70 5.43
CA ALA A 164 18.64 -5.27 5.36
C ALA A 164 18.92 -4.63 6.74
N ASN A 165 19.03 -5.40 7.83
CA ASN A 165 19.19 -4.88 9.20
C ASN A 165 18.05 -3.92 9.60
N ASN A 166 16.82 -4.23 9.23
CA ASN A 166 15.63 -3.38 9.42
C ASN A 166 15.69 -2.03 8.68
N ASN A 167 16.57 -1.87 7.69
CA ASN A 167 16.66 -0.69 6.84
C ASN A 167 16.02 -0.96 5.46
N SER A 168 14.71 -1.18 5.44
CA SER A 168 13.93 -1.58 4.26
C SER A 168 12.95 -0.49 3.78
N PHE A 169 13.17 0.76 4.16
CA PHE A 169 12.35 1.92 3.78
C PHE A 169 13.23 3.01 3.16
N THR A 170 13.94 2.69 2.08
CA THR A 170 15.05 3.51 1.57
C THR A 170 14.69 4.40 0.39
N LYS A 171 13.46 4.29 -0.16
CA LYS A 171 13.02 5.11 -1.30
C LYS A 171 12.94 6.60 -1.02
N CYS A 172 12.74 6.96 0.24
CA CYS A 172 12.88 8.32 0.68
C CYS A 172 14.30 8.52 1.19
N SER A 173 15.05 9.41 0.51
CA SER A 173 16.33 9.89 1.05
C SER A 173 16.04 10.39 2.46
N THR A 174 16.82 9.90 3.43
CA THR A 174 16.58 10.01 4.87
C THR A 174 15.84 11.31 5.20
N ILE A 175 14.64 11.19 5.78
CA ILE A 175 14.06 12.28 6.58
C ILE A 175 15.23 12.78 7.41
N ASN A 176 15.69 14.03 7.20
CA ASN A 176 16.73 14.61 8.02
C ASN A 176 16.23 14.53 9.46
N VAL A 177 16.63 13.46 10.17
CA VAL A 177 16.54 13.40 11.61
C VAL A 177 17.61 14.37 12.02
N THR A 178 17.21 15.63 12.18
CA THR A 178 17.96 16.58 12.97
C THR A 178 18.11 15.93 14.32
N SER A 179 19.22 15.21 14.50
CA SER A 179 19.67 14.76 15.79
C SER A 179 19.93 16.05 16.55
N SER A 180 18.96 16.50 17.33
CA SER A 180 19.23 17.43 18.41
C SER A 180 20.08 16.66 19.43
N THR A 181 21.37 16.57 19.15
CA THR A 181 22.40 16.40 20.17
C THR A 181 22.33 17.62 21.06
N SER A 182 21.49 17.53 22.10
CA SER A 182 21.62 18.36 23.28
C SER A 182 22.73 17.76 24.14
N ALA A 183 23.97 18.12 23.78
CA ALA A 183 25.16 18.12 24.63
C ALA A 183 25.65 19.58 24.52
N SER A 184 25.96 20.36 25.56
CA SER A 184 26.30 20.12 26.96
C SER A 184 26.16 21.47 27.69
N GLY A 185 26.12 21.47 29.03
CA GLY A 185 26.32 22.68 29.83
C GLY A 185 25.67 22.61 31.19
#